data_AF-A0A2V7IAI5-F1
#
_entry.id   AF-A0A2V7IAI5-F1
#
_cell.length_a   1.000
_cell.length_b   1.000
_cell.length_c   1.000
_cell.angle_alpha   90.00
_cell.angle_beta   90.00
_cell.angle_gamma   90.00
#
_symmetry.space_group_name_H-M   'P 1'
#
loop_
_entity.id
_entity.type
_entity.pdbx_description
1 polymer ?
#
loop_
_entity_poly.entity_id
_entity_poly.type
_entity_poly.pdbx_seq_one_letter_code
_entity_poly.pdbx_strand_id
1 'polypeptide(L)'
;PLGLAVATLALERGVAVPAVIEIAAEVRGDATVRRALEGRGVRFYTAHAVREARGSRDEVESVVLTALDGDLHPVSGGETEIACDTVCIAIGLVPSVELLHVLGCRLVFRSERGGFVPETDGRLCTSVPEVFVAGDCAGLDSTAITDARPAAAQGRRAGFAAAASLGAIEADPVHALSPDRSLDDGRSLPPAHEYWRTWLRASLAAGGWDVLACQCEEVTRGELVSVEPPRYLGWRSEPMSARSLGTLTMDGPLHPDQIKRLTRAGMGQCQGRRCREQVALLLADAGEVPVEAIPLASYRPPVRPLPLSVLWPHDEPAEVRDHWVAWFGIPTQFAPHWAGDPAGSIPAGQAGAPRMAPDK
;
A
#
# COMPACT_ATOMS: atom_id res chain seq x y z
N PRO A 1 -17.32 10.92 -0.66
CA PRO A 1 -17.18 11.34 0.76
C PRO A 1 -15.82 11.96 1.09
N LEU A 2 -14.70 11.26 0.82
CA LEU A 2 -13.34 11.75 1.09
C LEU A 2 -13.07 13.11 0.42
N GLY A 3 -13.36 13.24 -0.88
CA GLY A 3 -13.22 14.52 -1.59
C GLY A 3 -14.04 15.68 -0.99
N LEU A 4 -15.26 15.40 -0.52
CA LEU A 4 -16.10 16.42 0.15
C LEU A 4 -15.50 16.86 1.49
N ALA A 5 -14.99 15.92 2.29
CA ALA A 5 -14.34 16.21 3.56
C ALA A 5 -13.04 17.02 3.36
N VAL A 6 -12.22 16.65 2.37
CA VAL A 6 -11.00 17.38 2.01
C VAL A 6 -11.32 18.79 1.52
N ALA A 7 -12.30 18.97 0.65
CA ALA A 7 -12.71 20.29 0.17
C ALA A 7 -13.25 21.18 1.31
N THR A 8 -14.04 20.61 2.23
CA THR A 8 -14.54 21.31 3.41
C THR A 8 -13.39 21.79 4.29
N LEU A 9 -12.47 20.89 4.63
CA LEU A 9 -11.30 21.21 5.44
C LEU A 9 -10.42 22.27 4.77
N ALA A 10 -10.17 22.16 3.46
CA ALA A 10 -9.37 23.14 2.72
C ALA A 10 -9.97 24.55 2.86
N LEU A 11 -11.27 24.68 2.60
CA LEU A 11 -11.96 25.96 2.72
C LEU A 11 -12.04 26.47 4.16
N GLU A 12 -12.11 25.61 5.17
CA GLU A 12 -12.01 25.99 6.60
C GLU A 12 -10.62 26.52 6.95
N ARG A 13 -9.57 26.04 6.27
CA ARG A 13 -8.19 26.52 6.41
C ARG A 13 -7.86 27.70 5.49
N GLY A 14 -8.85 28.29 4.82
CA GLY A 14 -8.67 29.45 3.94
C GLY A 14 -8.07 29.12 2.57
N VAL A 15 -7.99 27.84 2.20
CA VAL A 15 -7.57 27.41 0.86
C VAL A 15 -8.77 27.49 -0.07
N ALA A 16 -8.64 28.22 -1.19
CA ALA A 16 -9.69 28.32 -2.19
C ALA A 16 -9.85 26.97 -2.92
N VAL A 17 -11.10 26.52 -3.08
CA VAL A 17 -11.41 25.29 -3.83
C VAL A 17 -12.31 25.67 -5.01
N PRO A 18 -11.76 25.79 -6.24
CA PRO A 18 -12.55 26.22 -7.39
C PRO A 18 -13.55 25.16 -7.84
N ALA A 19 -13.18 23.87 -7.71
CA ALA A 19 -14.00 22.77 -8.19
C ALA A 19 -13.76 21.45 -7.44
N VAL A 20 -14.78 20.60 -7.46
CA VAL A 20 -14.73 19.17 -7.13
C VAL A 20 -15.17 18.39 -8.37
N ILE A 21 -14.38 17.38 -8.74
CA ILE A 21 -14.58 16.58 -9.95
C ILE A 21 -14.99 15.16 -9.56
N GLU A 22 -16.02 14.63 -10.22
CA GLU A 22 -16.53 13.28 -10.06
C GLU A 22 -16.80 12.65 -11.44
N ILE A 23 -16.34 11.42 -11.64
CA ILE A 23 -16.55 10.69 -12.90
C ILE A 23 -17.97 10.16 -13.03
N ALA A 24 -18.65 9.95 -11.92
CA ALA A 24 -20.05 9.52 -11.91
C ALA A 24 -20.99 10.68 -12.23
N ALA A 25 -22.20 10.36 -12.70
CA ALA A 25 -23.26 11.34 -12.92
C ALA A 25 -23.71 12.05 -11.63
N GLU A 26 -23.47 11.42 -10.47
CA GLU A 26 -23.82 11.96 -9.16
C GLU A 26 -22.62 11.92 -8.20
N VAL A 27 -22.54 12.95 -7.36
CA VAL A 27 -21.51 13.06 -6.32
C VAL A 27 -21.81 12.08 -5.19
N ARG A 28 -20.83 11.24 -4.85
CA ARG A 28 -20.95 10.31 -3.71
C ARG A 28 -20.71 11.02 -2.37
N GLY A 29 -21.68 10.94 -1.46
CA GLY A 29 -21.55 11.41 -0.07
C GLY A 29 -22.76 12.21 0.40
N ASP A 30 -22.58 12.96 1.48
CA ASP A 30 -23.65 13.74 2.10
C ASP A 30 -24.03 14.96 1.24
N ALA A 31 -25.29 14.99 0.79
CA ALA A 31 -25.84 16.07 -0.03
C ALA A 31 -25.86 17.43 0.70
N THR A 32 -25.94 17.44 2.03
CA THR A 32 -25.88 18.67 2.82
C THR A 32 -24.49 19.29 2.78
N VAL A 33 -23.44 18.46 2.89
CA VAL A 33 -22.04 18.91 2.75
C VAL A 33 -21.80 19.44 1.34
N ARG A 34 -22.29 18.75 0.31
CA ARG A 34 -22.22 19.25 -1.07
C ARG A 34 -22.85 20.63 -1.22
N ARG A 35 -24.10 20.81 -0.76
CA ARG A 35 -24.81 22.11 -0.86
C ARG A 35 -24.08 23.22 -0.09
N ALA A 36 -23.48 22.90 1.06
CA ALA A 36 -22.67 23.84 1.81
C ALA A 36 -21.42 24.30 1.02
N LEU A 37 -20.76 23.38 0.31
CA LEU A 37 -19.63 23.70 -0.58
C LEU A 37 -20.08 24.55 -1.78
N GLU A 38 -21.20 24.20 -2.42
CA GLU A 38 -21.79 24.99 -3.51
C GLU A 38 -22.12 26.43 -3.05
N GLY A 39 -22.69 26.58 -1.86
CA GLY A 39 -22.97 27.88 -1.24
C GLY A 39 -21.73 28.72 -0.94
N ARG A 40 -20.54 28.09 -0.89
CA ARG A 40 -19.23 28.75 -0.75
C ARG A 40 -18.51 28.96 -2.10
N GLY A 41 -19.19 28.71 -3.22
CA GLY A 41 -18.67 28.96 -4.56
C GLY A 41 -17.90 27.80 -5.20
N VAL A 42 -17.90 26.60 -4.59
CA VAL A 42 -17.28 25.41 -5.19
C VAL A 42 -18.15 24.89 -6.32
N ARG A 43 -17.57 24.72 -7.52
CA ARG A 43 -18.26 24.09 -8.66
C ARG A 43 -18.14 22.58 -8.61
N PHE A 44 -19.18 21.86 -9.02
CA PHE A 44 -19.15 20.41 -9.13
C PHE A 44 -19.22 20.00 -10.60
N TYR A 45 -18.23 19.24 -11.06
CA TYR A 45 -18.19 18.64 -12.38
C TYR A 45 -18.41 17.14 -12.24
N THR A 46 -19.63 16.67 -12.55
CA THR A 46 -20.02 15.25 -12.60
C THR A 46 -19.91 14.72 -14.02
N ALA A 47 -19.69 13.43 -14.21
CA ALA A 47 -19.37 12.84 -15.52
C ALA A 47 -18.18 13.55 -16.19
N HIS A 48 -17.14 13.89 -15.40
CA HIS A 48 -15.91 14.50 -15.90
C HIS A 48 -14.70 13.78 -15.32
N ALA A 49 -13.64 13.68 -16.10
CA ALA A 49 -12.32 13.24 -15.64
C ALA A 49 -11.26 14.32 -15.90
N VAL A 50 -10.17 14.25 -15.14
CA VAL A 50 -8.96 15.02 -15.41
C VAL A 50 -8.24 14.38 -16.59
N ARG A 51 -8.08 15.14 -17.68
CA ARG A 51 -7.33 14.74 -18.87
C ARG A 51 -5.83 14.97 -18.67
N GLU A 52 -5.47 16.18 -18.28
CA GLU A 52 -4.09 16.59 -18.02
C GLU A 52 -4.03 17.74 -17.02
N ALA A 53 -2.93 17.83 -16.28
CA ALA A 53 -2.55 19.02 -15.53
C ALA A 53 -1.50 19.78 -16.35
N ARG A 54 -1.64 21.10 -16.43
CA ARG A 54 -0.71 21.98 -17.15
C ARG A 54 -0.05 22.92 -16.17
N GLY A 55 1.17 23.34 -16.49
CA GLY A 55 1.91 24.30 -15.72
C GLY A 55 3.38 24.30 -16.11
N SER A 56 4.18 25.01 -15.31
CA SER A 56 5.62 25.04 -15.46
C SER A 56 6.27 23.75 -14.94
N ARG A 57 7.61 23.75 -14.89
CA ARG A 57 8.36 22.64 -14.30
C ARG A 57 8.06 22.46 -12.80
N ASP A 58 7.77 23.56 -12.11
CA ASP A 58 7.79 23.61 -10.65
C ASP A 58 6.39 23.62 -10.04
N GLU A 59 5.36 23.99 -10.82
CA GLU A 59 3.98 24.09 -10.32
C GLU A 59 2.93 23.78 -11.38
N VAL A 60 1.77 23.32 -10.91
CA VAL A 60 0.55 23.25 -11.72
C VAL A 60 -0.01 24.68 -11.82
N GLU A 61 -0.58 25.04 -12.97
CA GLU A 61 -1.23 26.34 -13.19
C GLU A 61 -2.71 26.14 -13.60
N SER A 62 -3.02 24.99 -14.20
CA SER A 62 -4.38 24.61 -14.54
C SER A 62 -4.57 23.10 -14.65
N VAL A 63 -5.83 22.68 -14.63
CA VAL A 63 -6.25 21.32 -14.95
C VAL A 63 -7.25 21.34 -16.09
N VAL A 64 -7.04 20.49 -17.09
CA VAL A 64 -7.98 20.28 -18.20
C VAL A 64 -8.86 19.10 -17.87
N LEU A 65 -10.16 19.34 -17.79
CA LEU A 65 -11.18 18.33 -17.66
C LEU A 65 -11.70 17.92 -19.03
N THR A 66 -12.24 16.71 -19.13
CA THR A 66 -13.03 16.27 -20.28
C THR A 66 -14.34 15.65 -19.77
N ALA A 67 -15.45 16.00 -20.40
CA ALA A 67 -16.73 15.35 -20.16
C ALA A 67 -16.67 13.87 -20.62
N LEU A 68 -17.37 13.01 -19.90
CA LEU A 68 -17.45 11.58 -20.16
C LEU A 68 -18.86 11.20 -20.59
N ASP A 69 -18.97 10.26 -21.53
CA ASP A 69 -20.25 9.63 -21.86
C ASP A 69 -20.64 8.52 -20.86
N GLY A 70 -21.76 7.84 -21.11
CA GLY A 70 -22.25 6.75 -20.25
C GLY A 70 -21.31 5.54 -20.16
N ASP A 71 -20.39 5.38 -21.13
CA ASP A 71 -19.41 4.31 -21.21
C ASP A 71 -18.01 4.76 -20.72
N LEU A 72 -17.91 5.95 -20.12
CA LEU A 72 -16.69 6.59 -19.62
C LEU A 72 -15.71 7.01 -20.72
N HIS A 73 -16.15 7.14 -21.96
CA HIS A 73 -15.32 7.68 -23.03
C HIS A 73 -15.34 9.22 -23.03
N PRO A 74 -14.20 9.88 -23.31
CA PRO A 74 -14.15 11.32 -23.48
C PRO A 74 -15.06 11.81 -24.61
N VAL A 75 -15.85 12.85 -24.34
CA VAL A 75 -16.69 13.52 -25.34
C VAL A 75 -15.88 14.60 -26.04
N SER A 76 -15.80 14.51 -27.37
CA SER A 76 -15.10 15.50 -28.21
C SER A 76 -15.69 16.90 -28.05
N GLY A 77 -14.85 17.91 -27.81
CA GLY A 77 -15.28 19.29 -27.56
C GLY A 77 -15.84 19.52 -26.15
N GLY A 78 -15.82 18.51 -25.28
CA GLY A 78 -16.23 18.58 -23.88
C GLY A 78 -15.12 19.03 -22.93
N GLU A 79 -14.06 19.65 -23.43
CA GLU A 79 -12.94 20.12 -22.62
C GLU A 79 -13.28 21.40 -21.85
N THR A 80 -12.81 21.48 -20.60
CA THR A 80 -12.89 22.71 -19.80
C THR A 80 -11.63 22.83 -18.96
N GLU A 81 -11.04 24.02 -18.96
CA GLU A 81 -9.83 24.31 -18.21
C GLU A 81 -10.15 25.09 -16.94
N ILE A 82 -9.56 24.69 -15.82
CA ILE A 82 -9.74 25.31 -14.51
C ILE A 82 -8.37 25.74 -14.02
N ALA A 83 -8.20 27.03 -13.76
CA ALA A 83 -6.98 27.55 -13.14
C ALA A 83 -6.89 27.06 -11.69
N CYS A 84 -5.76 26.43 -11.35
CA CYS A 84 -5.45 25.98 -9.99
C CYS A 84 -3.96 25.67 -9.86
N ASP A 85 -3.42 25.85 -8.66
CA ASP A 85 -2.02 25.53 -8.34
C ASP A 85 -1.82 24.12 -7.77
N THR A 86 -2.93 23.48 -7.37
CA THR A 86 -2.92 22.22 -6.61
C THR A 86 -4.06 21.31 -7.06
N VAL A 87 -3.74 20.03 -7.30
CA VAL A 87 -4.73 18.97 -7.57
C VAL A 87 -4.73 17.96 -6.44
N CYS A 88 -5.85 17.84 -5.73
CA CYS A 88 -6.03 16.84 -4.68
C CYS A 88 -6.78 15.61 -5.22
N ILE A 89 -6.12 14.45 -5.23
CA ILE A 89 -6.73 13.18 -5.62
C ILE A 89 -7.27 12.48 -4.37
N ALA A 90 -8.59 12.34 -4.30
CA ALA A 90 -9.32 11.90 -3.10
C ALA A 90 -10.30 10.75 -3.42
N ILE A 91 -9.79 9.69 -4.05
CA ILE A 91 -10.60 8.57 -4.61
C ILE A 91 -10.89 7.48 -3.57
N GLY A 92 -9.99 7.23 -2.63
CA GLY A 92 -10.13 6.15 -1.66
C GLY A 92 -9.04 6.13 -0.61
N LEU A 93 -9.20 5.23 0.36
CA LEU A 93 -8.24 4.94 1.40
C LEU A 93 -7.92 3.44 1.38
N VAL A 94 -6.73 3.09 1.83
CA VAL A 94 -6.31 1.69 2.02
C VAL A 94 -5.75 1.48 3.43
N PRO A 95 -6.05 0.34 4.07
CA PRO A 95 -5.45 -0.05 5.34
C PRO A 95 -3.91 -0.15 5.24
N SER A 96 -3.21 0.43 6.22
CA SER A 96 -1.75 0.30 6.34
C SER A 96 -1.41 -1.06 6.97
N VAL A 97 -1.20 -2.07 6.12
CA VAL A 97 -0.97 -3.47 6.55
C VAL A 97 0.50 -3.92 6.48
N GLU A 98 1.44 -3.01 6.19
CA GLU A 98 2.83 -3.39 5.92
C GLU A 98 3.50 -4.10 7.10
N LEU A 99 3.30 -3.56 8.31
CA LEU A 99 3.86 -4.16 9.53
C LEU A 99 3.22 -5.51 9.82
N LEU A 100 1.90 -5.62 9.63
CA LEU A 100 1.15 -6.85 9.86
C LEU A 100 1.63 -7.96 8.91
N HIS A 101 1.80 -7.63 7.63
CA HIS A 101 2.35 -8.57 6.65
C HIS A 101 3.77 -9.01 7.00
N VAL A 102 4.66 -8.09 7.40
CA VAL A 102 6.04 -8.43 7.79
C VAL A 102 6.08 -9.28 9.07
N LEU A 103 5.15 -9.06 10.02
CA LEU A 103 4.99 -9.88 11.22
C LEU A 103 4.40 -11.28 10.94
N GLY A 104 3.98 -11.56 9.71
CA GLY A 104 3.36 -12.84 9.36
C GLY A 104 1.88 -12.94 9.74
N CYS A 105 1.22 -11.82 10.01
CA CYS A 105 -0.23 -11.79 10.22
C CYS A 105 -0.96 -12.25 8.95
N ARG A 106 -1.97 -13.09 9.11
CA ARG A 106 -2.85 -13.53 8.03
C ARG A 106 -3.72 -12.34 7.59
N LEU A 107 -3.61 -11.98 6.33
CA LEU A 107 -4.35 -10.89 5.71
C LEU A 107 -5.35 -11.47 4.71
N VAL A 108 -6.56 -10.90 4.68
CA VAL A 108 -7.62 -11.29 3.74
C VAL A 108 -8.11 -10.08 2.97
N PHE A 109 -8.47 -10.30 1.71
CA PHE A 109 -9.08 -9.27 0.89
C PHE A 109 -10.55 -9.07 1.27
N ARG A 110 -10.93 -7.83 1.59
CA ARG A 110 -12.28 -7.37 1.95
C ARG A 110 -12.50 -6.00 1.30
N SER A 111 -13.15 -5.98 0.15
CA SER A 111 -13.34 -4.76 -0.65
C SER A 111 -14.10 -3.68 0.10
N GLU A 112 -15.09 -4.10 0.90
CA GLU A 112 -15.92 -3.31 1.81
C GLU A 112 -15.15 -2.70 2.98
N ARG A 113 -13.89 -3.11 3.19
CA ARG A 113 -12.98 -2.59 4.23
C ARG A 113 -11.71 -1.94 3.66
N GLY A 114 -11.70 -1.67 2.36
CA GLY A 114 -10.59 -1.00 1.70
C GLY A 114 -9.48 -1.92 1.20
N GLY A 115 -9.71 -3.23 1.11
CA GLY A 115 -8.78 -4.19 0.49
C GLY A 115 -8.26 -5.21 1.48
N PHE A 116 -6.93 -5.40 1.50
CA PHE A 116 -6.32 -6.35 2.44
C PHE A 116 -6.40 -5.83 3.87
N VAL A 117 -6.93 -6.66 4.78
CA VAL A 117 -7.09 -6.38 6.21
C VAL A 117 -6.63 -7.58 7.03
N PRO A 118 -6.15 -7.39 8.27
CA PRO A 118 -5.84 -8.51 9.15
C PRO A 118 -7.10 -9.27 9.55
N GLU A 119 -6.98 -10.58 9.68
CA GLU A 119 -7.98 -11.35 10.42
C GLU A 119 -7.75 -11.20 11.92
N THR A 120 -8.84 -10.94 12.63
CA THR A 120 -8.82 -10.68 14.06
C THR A 120 -9.92 -11.45 14.80
N ASP A 121 -9.71 -11.68 16.09
CA ASP A 121 -10.75 -12.12 17.02
C ASP A 121 -11.54 -10.94 17.62
N GLY A 122 -12.53 -11.22 18.49
CA GLY A 122 -13.35 -10.21 19.15
C GLY A 122 -12.58 -9.26 20.09
N ARG A 123 -11.29 -9.52 20.32
CA ARG A 123 -10.39 -8.68 21.11
C ARG A 123 -9.43 -7.87 20.23
N LEU A 124 -9.60 -7.95 18.90
CA LEU A 124 -8.71 -7.38 17.90
C LEU A 124 -7.29 -7.99 17.90
N CYS A 125 -7.14 -9.21 18.44
CA CYS A 125 -5.91 -9.98 18.31
C CYS A 125 -5.85 -10.57 16.91
N THR A 126 -4.71 -10.44 16.24
CA THR A 126 -4.49 -11.01 14.90
C THR A 126 -4.25 -12.52 14.95
N SER A 127 -3.97 -13.13 13.80
CA SER A 127 -3.53 -14.53 13.73
C SER A 127 -2.17 -14.79 14.37
N VAL A 128 -1.35 -13.74 14.60
CA VAL A 128 -0.11 -13.85 15.36
C VAL A 128 -0.45 -13.51 16.82
N PRO A 129 -0.22 -14.43 17.77
CA PRO A 129 -0.43 -14.14 19.19
C PRO A 129 0.31 -12.87 19.62
N GLU A 130 -0.28 -12.12 20.56
CA GLU A 130 0.30 -10.90 21.13
C GLU A 130 0.37 -9.69 20.17
N VAL A 131 -0.04 -9.86 18.91
CA VAL A 131 -0.18 -8.77 17.94
C VAL A 131 -1.65 -8.34 17.88
N PHE A 132 -1.92 -7.11 18.28
CA PHE A 132 -3.25 -6.51 18.26
C PHE A 132 -3.31 -5.33 17.28
N VAL A 133 -4.49 -5.08 16.71
CA VAL A 133 -4.71 -4.00 15.74
C VAL A 133 -5.85 -3.08 16.17
N ALA A 134 -5.77 -1.81 15.79
CA ALA A 134 -6.82 -0.83 16.05
C ALA A 134 -6.78 0.30 15.03
N GLY A 135 -7.94 0.91 14.76
CA GLY A 135 -8.10 1.95 13.75
C GLY A 135 -8.05 1.40 12.33
N ASP A 136 -7.74 2.26 11.38
CA ASP A 136 -7.87 1.98 9.95
C ASP A 136 -7.01 0.82 9.43
N CYS A 137 -5.91 0.48 10.12
CA CYS A 137 -5.09 -0.69 9.77
C CYS A 137 -5.79 -2.02 10.07
N ALA A 138 -6.77 -2.02 11.00
CA ALA A 138 -7.65 -3.14 11.23
C ALA A 138 -8.67 -3.28 10.09
N GLY A 139 -8.83 -2.25 9.24
CA GLY A 139 -9.72 -2.15 8.08
C GLY A 139 -10.74 -1.02 8.21
N LEU A 140 -11.15 -0.46 7.07
CA LEU A 140 -11.96 0.75 7.01
C LEU A 140 -13.45 0.49 7.26
N ASP A 141 -14.14 1.55 7.69
CA ASP A 141 -15.61 1.65 7.71
C ASP A 141 -16.07 2.95 7.03
N SER A 142 -17.39 3.14 6.95
CA SER A 142 -18.02 4.35 6.38
C SER A 142 -17.63 5.68 7.04
N THR A 143 -16.97 5.64 8.20
CA THR A 143 -16.63 6.79 9.03
C THR A 143 -15.13 7.02 9.22
N ALA A 144 -14.25 6.17 8.67
CA ALA A 144 -12.79 6.19 8.87
C ALA A 144 -12.11 7.57 8.71
N ILE A 145 -12.71 8.49 7.94
CA ILE A 145 -12.20 9.86 7.72
C ILE A 145 -12.88 10.89 8.62
N THR A 146 -14.16 10.70 8.90
CA THR A 146 -15.04 11.73 9.47
C THR A 146 -15.29 11.54 10.96
N ASP A 147 -14.99 10.36 11.53
CA ASP A 147 -15.20 10.05 12.93
C ASP A 147 -14.05 9.22 13.52
N ALA A 148 -13.36 9.79 14.51
CA ALA A 148 -12.29 9.10 15.22
C ALA A 148 -12.78 8.16 16.34
N ARG A 149 -14.07 8.21 16.72
CA ARG A 149 -14.60 7.44 17.86
C ARG A 149 -14.50 5.93 17.66
N PRO A 150 -14.79 5.34 16.48
CA PRO A 150 -14.61 3.91 16.26
C PRO A 150 -13.16 3.46 16.45
N ALA A 151 -12.21 4.18 15.86
CA ALA A 151 -10.78 3.91 16.03
C ALA A 151 -10.35 4.01 17.51
N ALA A 152 -10.83 5.02 18.24
CA ALA A 152 -10.55 5.17 19.67
C ALA A 152 -11.16 4.03 20.51
N ALA A 153 -12.35 3.55 20.16
CA ALA A 153 -12.99 2.41 20.83
C ALA A 153 -12.22 1.10 20.57
N GLN A 154 -11.78 0.88 19.33
CA GLN A 154 -10.90 -0.23 18.98
C GLN A 154 -9.57 -0.15 19.73
N GLY A 155 -8.96 1.04 19.82
CA GLY A 155 -7.72 1.25 20.57
C GLY A 155 -7.85 0.88 22.06
N ARG A 156 -8.97 1.26 22.69
CA ARG A 156 -9.27 0.83 24.07
C ARG A 156 -9.39 -0.69 24.20
N ARG A 157 -10.16 -1.34 23.31
CA ARG A 157 -10.33 -2.80 23.29
C ARG A 157 -9.00 -3.52 23.11
N ALA A 158 -8.24 -3.17 22.08
CA ALA A 158 -6.93 -3.76 21.79
C ALA A 158 -5.93 -3.53 22.94
N GLY A 159 -5.94 -2.34 23.54
CA GLY A 159 -5.08 -2.01 24.68
C GLY A 159 -5.39 -2.86 25.93
N PHE A 160 -6.67 -3.01 26.30
CA PHE A 160 -7.05 -3.90 27.40
C PHE A 160 -6.72 -5.36 27.10
N ALA A 161 -6.95 -5.81 25.87
CA ALA A 161 -6.62 -7.17 25.46
C ALA A 161 -5.11 -7.46 25.54
N ALA A 162 -4.28 -6.52 25.12
CA ALA A 162 -2.83 -6.62 25.24
C ALA A 162 -2.35 -6.59 26.70
N ALA A 163 -2.93 -5.74 27.55
CA ALA A 163 -2.60 -5.72 28.97
C ALA A 163 -2.98 -7.03 29.67
N ALA A 164 -4.15 -7.59 29.33
CA ALA A 164 -4.61 -8.87 29.86
C ALA A 164 -3.74 -10.04 29.37
N SER A 165 -3.28 -10.04 28.12
CA SER A 165 -2.37 -11.09 27.61
C SER A 165 -1.02 -11.11 28.32
N LEU A 166 -0.59 -9.98 28.88
CA LEU A 166 0.62 -9.86 29.70
C LEU A 166 0.39 -10.16 31.19
N GLY A 167 -0.85 -10.46 31.60
CA GLY A 167 -1.22 -10.66 33.00
C GLY A 167 -1.17 -9.39 33.86
N ALA A 168 -1.13 -8.20 33.25
CA ALA A 168 -1.08 -6.92 33.96
C ALA A 168 -2.44 -6.49 34.55
N ILE A 169 -3.52 -7.03 33.99
CA ILE A 169 -4.90 -6.85 34.46
C ILE A 169 -5.63 -8.19 34.41
N GLU A 170 -6.67 -8.35 35.22
CA GLU A 170 -7.60 -9.47 35.06
C GLU A 170 -8.33 -9.34 33.71
N ALA A 171 -8.51 -10.47 33.03
CA ALA A 171 -9.25 -10.49 31.77
C ALA A 171 -10.71 -10.06 32.04
N ASP A 172 -11.17 -9.03 31.34
CA ASP A 172 -12.57 -8.59 31.43
C ASP A 172 -13.49 -9.73 30.96
N PRO A 173 -14.35 -10.30 31.84
CA PRO A 173 -15.26 -11.38 31.48
C PRO A 173 -16.35 -10.94 30.47
N VAL A 174 -16.54 -9.64 30.22
CA VAL A 174 -17.56 -9.11 29.30
C VAL A 174 -17.18 -9.27 27.82
N HIS A 175 -15.93 -9.66 27.51
CA HIS A 175 -15.43 -9.84 26.13
C HIS A 175 -15.08 -11.30 25.79
N ALA A 176 -15.88 -12.25 26.29
CA ALA A 176 -15.73 -13.67 25.99
C ALA A 176 -15.78 -13.97 24.48
N LEU A 177 -14.65 -14.51 23.99
CA LEU A 177 -14.42 -15.36 22.82
C LEU A 177 -15.64 -15.61 21.92
N SER A 178 -16.06 -14.57 21.20
CA SER A 178 -16.66 -14.79 19.90
C SER A 178 -15.54 -14.54 18.88
N PRO A 179 -15.29 -15.43 17.90
CA PRO A 179 -14.62 -14.98 16.68
C PRO A 179 -15.38 -13.74 16.25
N ASP A 180 -14.69 -12.63 16.00
CA ASP A 180 -15.41 -11.41 15.71
C ASP A 180 -16.17 -11.62 14.40
N ARG A 181 -17.48 -11.83 14.51
CA ARG A 181 -18.42 -11.67 13.40
C ARG A 181 -18.72 -10.19 13.19
N SER A 182 -18.22 -9.28 14.03
CA SER A 182 -18.49 -7.84 13.94
C SER A 182 -17.54 -7.15 12.97
N LEU A 183 -17.85 -7.25 11.68
CA LEU A 183 -17.60 -6.15 10.75
C LEU A 183 -18.79 -5.85 9.84
N ASP A 184 -19.93 -6.51 10.07
CA ASP A 184 -21.20 -6.20 9.41
C ASP A 184 -22.19 -5.59 10.41
N ASP A 185 -21.76 -4.55 11.12
CA ASP A 185 -22.63 -3.72 11.97
C ASP A 185 -23.47 -2.72 11.13
N GLY A 186 -23.58 -2.99 9.82
CA GLY A 186 -24.19 -2.09 8.84
C GLY A 186 -23.32 -0.90 8.44
N ARG A 187 -22.05 -0.82 8.90
CA ARG A 187 -21.12 0.28 8.54
C ARG A 187 -20.11 -0.08 7.43
N SER A 188 -20.21 -1.29 6.88
CA SER A 188 -19.48 -1.76 5.70
C SER A 188 -19.61 -0.75 4.56
N LEU A 189 -18.49 -0.45 3.90
CA LEU A 189 -18.53 0.37 2.69
C LEU A 189 -19.14 -0.46 1.54
N PRO A 190 -19.79 0.17 0.55
CA PRO A 190 -19.92 -0.44 -0.76
C PRO A 190 -18.53 -0.90 -1.23
N PRO A 191 -18.42 -2.04 -1.97
CA PRO A 191 -17.14 -2.56 -2.43
C PRO A 191 -16.28 -1.46 -3.07
N ALA A 192 -15.19 -1.06 -2.39
CA ALA A 192 -14.43 0.13 -2.77
C ALA A 192 -13.78 -0.01 -4.15
N HIS A 193 -13.37 -1.24 -4.49
CA HIS A 193 -12.58 -1.50 -5.69
C HIS A 193 -13.39 -1.43 -6.98
N GLU A 194 -14.72 -1.61 -6.94
CA GLU A 194 -15.54 -1.39 -8.13
C GLU A 194 -15.47 0.08 -8.53
N TYR A 195 -15.67 0.99 -7.56
CA TYR A 195 -15.53 2.43 -7.77
C TYR A 195 -14.12 2.83 -8.21
N TRP A 196 -13.09 2.25 -7.59
CA TRP A 196 -11.71 2.54 -7.98
C TRP A 196 -11.38 2.03 -9.38
N ARG A 197 -11.95 0.90 -9.81
CA ARG A 197 -11.82 0.39 -11.17
C ARG A 197 -12.53 1.29 -12.18
N THR A 198 -13.71 1.83 -11.85
CA THR A 198 -14.37 2.87 -12.66
C THR A 198 -13.48 4.11 -12.81
N TRP A 199 -12.87 4.58 -11.71
CA TRP A 199 -11.89 5.67 -11.74
C TRP A 199 -10.66 5.38 -12.57
N LEU A 200 -10.11 4.16 -12.46
CA LEU A 200 -8.99 3.75 -13.28
C LEU A 200 -9.34 3.83 -14.77
N ARG A 201 -10.48 3.26 -15.17
CA ARG A 201 -10.94 3.25 -16.58
C ARG A 201 -11.19 4.64 -17.12
N ALA A 202 -11.90 5.48 -16.38
CA ALA A 202 -12.12 6.88 -16.76
C ALA A 202 -10.78 7.64 -16.88
N SER A 203 -9.84 7.41 -15.96
CA SER A 203 -8.51 8.05 -15.99
C SER A 203 -7.61 7.54 -17.13
N LEU A 204 -7.77 6.28 -17.54
CA LEU A 204 -7.11 5.71 -18.72
C LEU A 204 -7.69 6.28 -20.00
N ALA A 205 -9.02 6.37 -20.11
CA ALA A 205 -9.69 6.90 -21.28
C ALA A 205 -9.39 8.40 -21.47
N ALA A 206 -9.37 9.18 -20.39
CA ALA A 206 -9.10 10.62 -20.44
C ALA A 206 -7.59 10.95 -20.59
N GLY A 207 -6.72 10.34 -19.78
CA GLY A 207 -5.30 10.69 -19.71
C GLY A 207 -4.37 9.79 -20.52
N GLY A 208 -4.86 8.66 -21.03
CA GLY A 208 -4.08 7.72 -21.82
C GLY A 208 -3.08 6.86 -21.02
N TRP A 209 -2.20 6.22 -21.79
CA TRP A 209 -1.25 5.21 -21.31
C TRP A 209 0.13 5.76 -20.94
N ASP A 210 0.52 6.92 -21.49
CA ASP A 210 1.80 7.61 -21.20
C ASP A 210 1.73 8.46 -19.92
N VAL A 211 1.04 7.96 -18.91
CA VAL A 211 0.96 8.57 -17.57
C VAL A 211 1.71 7.67 -16.61
N LEU A 212 2.51 8.26 -15.73
CA LEU A 212 3.28 7.50 -14.74
C LEU A 212 2.35 6.69 -13.81
N ALA A 213 2.55 5.38 -13.78
CA ALA A 213 2.00 4.49 -12.75
C ALA A 213 2.95 4.39 -11.55
N CYS A 214 4.27 4.38 -11.78
CA CYS A 214 5.28 4.42 -10.73
C CYS A 214 6.21 5.63 -10.92
N GLN A 215 6.00 6.69 -10.14
CA GLN A 215 6.80 7.91 -10.25
C GLN A 215 8.27 7.71 -9.86
N CYS A 216 8.57 6.86 -8.87
CA CYS A 216 9.95 6.68 -8.41
C CYS A 216 10.85 5.96 -9.43
N GLU A 217 10.26 5.18 -10.34
CA GLU A 217 10.97 4.36 -11.32
C GLU A 217 10.59 4.79 -12.75
N GLU A 218 9.88 5.91 -12.89
CA GLU A 218 9.43 6.50 -14.16
C GLU A 218 8.69 5.52 -15.10
N VAL A 219 7.94 4.58 -14.52
CA VAL A 219 7.18 3.55 -15.26
C VAL A 219 5.78 4.09 -15.57
N THR A 220 5.43 4.14 -16.85
CA THR A 220 4.09 4.51 -17.32
C THR A 220 3.07 3.37 -17.15
N ARG A 221 1.78 3.68 -17.26
CA ARG A 221 0.71 2.68 -17.27
C ARG A 221 0.90 1.71 -18.43
N GLY A 222 1.25 2.22 -19.62
CA GLY A 222 1.51 1.42 -20.82
C GLY A 222 2.67 0.45 -20.64
N GLU A 223 3.83 0.95 -20.19
CA GLU A 223 5.01 0.10 -19.91
C GLU A 223 4.71 -0.96 -18.86
N LEU A 224 3.93 -0.63 -17.82
CA LEU A 224 3.57 -1.58 -16.78
C LEU A 224 2.75 -2.76 -17.34
N VAL A 225 1.72 -2.48 -18.15
CA VAL A 225 0.87 -3.53 -18.74
C VAL A 225 1.54 -4.27 -19.90
N SER A 226 2.46 -3.61 -20.61
CA SER A 226 3.32 -4.24 -21.61
C SER A 226 4.49 -5.01 -21.00
N VAL A 227 4.67 -4.95 -19.67
CA VAL A 227 5.74 -5.64 -18.92
C VAL A 227 7.14 -5.15 -19.33
N GLU A 228 7.27 -3.85 -19.57
CA GLU A 228 8.50 -3.21 -20.00
C GLU A 228 9.28 -2.60 -18.81
N PRO A 229 10.60 -2.81 -18.74
CA PRO A 229 11.48 -2.08 -17.82
C PRO A 229 11.50 -0.56 -18.08
N PRO A 230 11.96 0.22 -17.09
CA PRO A 230 12.08 1.66 -17.26
C PRO A 230 12.99 2.06 -18.43
N ARG A 231 12.58 3.10 -19.16
CA ARG A 231 13.27 3.60 -20.37
C ARG A 231 14.74 3.93 -20.13
N TYR A 232 15.09 4.47 -18.97
CA TYR A 232 16.45 4.87 -18.64
C TYR A 232 17.45 3.70 -18.52
N LEU A 233 16.98 2.45 -18.45
CA LEU A 233 17.86 1.28 -18.41
C LEU A 233 18.37 0.87 -19.80
N GLY A 234 17.77 1.38 -20.89
CA GLY A 234 18.17 1.00 -22.26
C GLY A 234 18.10 -0.52 -22.51
N TRP A 235 17.12 -1.20 -21.91
CA TRP A 235 17.01 -2.66 -21.91
C TRP A 235 16.76 -3.22 -23.33
N ARG A 236 17.42 -4.35 -23.67
CA ARG A 236 17.27 -5.05 -24.96
C ARG A 236 17.54 -6.56 -24.84
N SER A 237 17.02 -7.19 -23.81
CA SER A 237 17.22 -8.64 -23.60
C SER A 237 16.07 -9.44 -24.20
N GLU A 238 16.39 -10.35 -25.12
CA GLU A 238 15.44 -11.28 -25.74
C GLU A 238 14.55 -12.02 -24.70
N PRO A 239 15.08 -12.55 -23.57
CA PRO A 239 14.23 -13.22 -22.58
C PRO A 239 13.17 -12.31 -21.95
N MET A 240 13.47 -11.02 -21.76
CA MET A 240 12.49 -10.08 -21.22
C MET A 240 11.47 -9.65 -22.27
N SER A 241 11.91 -9.43 -23.52
CA SER A 241 11.01 -9.12 -24.64
C SER A 241 10.00 -10.23 -24.93
N ALA A 242 10.30 -11.46 -24.52
CA ALA A 242 9.39 -12.59 -24.61
C ALA A 242 8.32 -12.63 -23.48
N ARG A 243 8.37 -11.71 -22.51
CA ARG A 243 7.38 -11.62 -21.42
C ARG A 243 6.30 -10.61 -21.76
N SER A 244 5.07 -10.99 -21.46
CA SER A 244 3.85 -10.17 -21.49
C SER A 244 2.88 -10.68 -20.42
N LEU A 245 1.84 -9.93 -20.07
CA LEU A 245 0.82 -10.40 -19.12
C LEU A 245 0.27 -11.78 -19.49
N GLY A 246 0.02 -12.04 -20.77
CA GLY A 246 -0.45 -13.35 -21.25
C GLY A 246 0.56 -14.49 -21.05
N THR A 247 1.86 -14.20 -21.05
CA THR A 247 2.87 -15.21 -20.67
C THR A 247 3.05 -15.35 -19.17
N LEU A 248 2.73 -14.30 -18.39
CA LEU A 248 2.80 -14.35 -16.93
C LEU A 248 1.69 -15.22 -16.35
N THR A 249 0.50 -15.21 -16.95
CA THR A 249 -0.62 -16.07 -16.50
C THR A 249 -0.31 -17.57 -16.62
N MET A 250 0.63 -17.96 -17.48
CA MET A 250 1.12 -19.34 -17.57
C MET A 250 1.98 -19.77 -16.37
N ASP A 251 2.61 -18.81 -15.67
CA ASP A 251 3.42 -19.08 -14.49
C ASP A 251 2.56 -19.16 -13.20
N GLY A 252 1.32 -18.67 -13.27
CA GLY A 252 0.39 -18.56 -12.15
C GLY A 252 -0.48 -17.30 -12.24
N PRO A 253 -1.21 -16.95 -11.17
CA PRO A 253 -1.98 -15.71 -11.13
C PRO A 253 -1.09 -14.49 -11.38
N LEU A 254 -1.64 -13.45 -12.04
CA LEU A 254 -0.93 -12.19 -12.20
C LEU A 254 -0.52 -11.64 -10.83
N HIS A 255 0.78 -11.52 -10.61
CA HIS A 255 1.33 -11.21 -9.30
C HIS A 255 2.13 -9.89 -9.34
N PRO A 256 1.81 -8.90 -8.48
CA PRO A 256 2.52 -7.62 -8.47
C PRO A 256 4.04 -7.76 -8.25
N ASP A 257 4.50 -8.71 -7.45
CA ASP A 257 5.95 -8.96 -7.28
C ASP A 257 6.65 -9.46 -8.55
N GLN A 258 5.96 -10.15 -9.46
CA GLN A 258 6.53 -10.54 -10.74
C GLN A 258 6.67 -9.32 -11.64
N ILE A 259 5.62 -8.50 -11.70
CA ILE A 259 5.61 -7.22 -12.42
C ILE A 259 6.69 -6.29 -11.87
N LYS A 260 6.85 -6.21 -10.55
CA LYS A 260 7.90 -5.44 -9.87
C LYS A 260 9.30 -5.85 -10.35
N ARG A 261 9.57 -7.14 -10.51
CA ARG A 261 10.89 -7.64 -10.96
C ARG A 261 11.18 -7.30 -12.44
N LEU A 262 10.14 -7.25 -13.27
CA LEU A 262 10.27 -7.02 -14.71
C LEU A 262 10.24 -5.52 -15.08
N THR A 263 9.41 -4.74 -14.38
CA THR A 263 9.15 -3.32 -14.70
C THR A 263 9.80 -2.36 -13.69
N ARG A 264 10.32 -2.86 -12.57
CA ARG A 264 10.76 -2.08 -11.39
C ARG A 264 9.65 -1.30 -10.68
N ALA A 265 8.40 -1.31 -11.17
CA ALA A 265 7.29 -0.63 -10.51
C ALA A 265 7.14 -1.10 -9.05
N GLY A 266 7.29 -0.16 -8.10
CA GLY A 266 7.28 -0.42 -6.67
C GLY A 266 8.66 -0.67 -6.02
N MET A 267 9.76 -0.63 -6.78
CA MET A 267 11.13 -0.77 -6.26
C MET A 267 11.79 0.53 -5.81
N GLY A 268 11.20 1.69 -6.14
CA GLY A 268 11.78 2.98 -5.79
C GLY A 268 11.70 3.32 -4.30
N GLN A 269 12.11 4.54 -3.92
CA GLN A 269 12.25 4.95 -2.52
C GLN A 269 10.96 4.80 -1.68
N CYS A 270 9.78 4.93 -2.31
CA CYS A 270 8.51 4.74 -1.60
C CYS A 270 8.16 3.26 -1.32
N GLN A 271 8.84 2.31 -1.94
CA GLN A 271 8.60 0.86 -1.84
C GLN A 271 7.14 0.47 -2.14
N GLY A 272 6.61 1.03 -3.24
CA GLY A 272 5.26 0.74 -3.72
C GLY A 272 4.13 1.47 -3.01
N ARG A 273 4.40 2.31 -1.99
CA ARG A 273 3.33 3.00 -1.22
C ARG A 273 2.42 3.90 -2.02
N ARG A 274 2.91 4.45 -3.14
CA ARG A 274 2.13 5.35 -4.00
C ARG A 274 1.47 4.63 -5.18
N CYS A 275 2.05 3.52 -5.64
CA CYS A 275 1.64 2.85 -6.86
C CYS A 275 0.99 1.48 -6.65
N ARG A 276 1.14 0.83 -5.48
CA ARG A 276 0.72 -0.58 -5.25
C ARG A 276 -0.73 -0.82 -5.68
N GLU A 277 -1.66 0.01 -5.22
CA GLU A 277 -3.09 -0.16 -5.52
C GLU A 277 -3.38 0.08 -7.00
N GLN A 278 -2.73 1.08 -7.61
CA GLN A 278 -2.85 1.33 -9.03
C GLN A 278 -2.27 0.17 -9.87
N VAL A 279 -1.14 -0.40 -9.46
CA VAL A 279 -0.56 -1.58 -10.10
C VAL A 279 -1.53 -2.75 -10.01
N ALA A 280 -2.09 -3.04 -8.82
CA ALA A 280 -3.05 -4.12 -8.66
C ALA A 280 -4.29 -3.92 -9.53
N LEU A 281 -4.85 -2.71 -9.58
CA LEU A 281 -6.00 -2.38 -10.42
C LEU A 281 -5.69 -2.47 -11.91
N LEU A 282 -4.51 -2.00 -12.36
CA LEU A 282 -4.07 -2.11 -13.76
C LEU A 282 -3.91 -3.58 -14.20
N LEU A 283 -3.32 -4.42 -13.34
CA LEU A 283 -3.17 -5.85 -13.63
C LEU A 283 -4.52 -6.57 -13.65
N ALA A 284 -5.41 -6.25 -12.70
CA ALA A 284 -6.76 -6.79 -12.69
C ALA A 284 -7.53 -6.39 -13.96
N ASP A 285 -7.45 -5.12 -14.36
CA ASP A 285 -8.17 -4.62 -15.52
C ASP A 285 -7.61 -5.17 -16.83
N ALA A 286 -6.29 -5.11 -17.04
CA ALA A 286 -5.63 -5.63 -18.24
C ALA A 286 -5.65 -7.16 -18.34
N GLY A 287 -5.67 -7.85 -17.20
CA GLY A 287 -5.81 -9.31 -17.13
C GLY A 287 -7.25 -9.80 -17.17
N GLU A 288 -8.23 -8.89 -17.18
CA GLU A 288 -9.67 -9.20 -17.13
C GLU A 288 -10.08 -10.10 -15.95
N VAL A 289 -9.40 -9.96 -14.81
CA VAL A 289 -9.69 -10.70 -13.57
C VAL A 289 -10.25 -9.79 -12.49
N PRO A 290 -11.04 -10.31 -11.53
CA PRO A 290 -11.43 -9.51 -10.38
C PRO A 290 -10.20 -9.14 -9.56
N VAL A 291 -10.22 -7.96 -8.92
CA VAL A 291 -9.06 -7.46 -8.15
C VAL A 291 -8.67 -8.38 -7.00
N GLU A 292 -9.62 -9.12 -6.43
CA GLU A 292 -9.38 -10.10 -5.36
C GLU A 292 -8.50 -11.27 -5.80
N ALA A 293 -8.42 -11.54 -7.11
CA ALA A 293 -7.52 -12.53 -7.68
C ALA A 293 -6.07 -12.04 -7.77
N ILE A 294 -5.83 -10.73 -7.62
CA ILE A 294 -4.49 -10.15 -7.58
C ILE A 294 -3.94 -10.26 -6.15
N PRO A 295 -2.87 -11.04 -5.91
CA PRO A 295 -2.33 -11.21 -4.57
C PRO A 295 -1.69 -9.92 -4.05
N LEU A 296 -1.62 -9.78 -2.72
CA LEU A 296 -0.93 -8.68 -2.07
C LEU A 296 0.58 -8.72 -2.41
N ALA A 297 1.10 -7.62 -2.92
CA ALA A 297 2.54 -7.47 -3.17
C ALA A 297 3.33 -7.57 -1.85
N SER A 298 4.41 -8.35 -1.82
CA SER A 298 5.14 -8.58 -0.57
C SER A 298 5.78 -7.32 0.00
N TYR A 299 5.71 -7.20 1.33
CA TYR A 299 6.44 -6.23 2.12
C TYR A 299 7.72 -6.83 2.69
N ARG A 300 8.78 -6.03 2.80
CA ARG A 300 10.08 -6.46 3.34
C ARG A 300 10.58 -5.43 4.36
N PRO A 301 11.28 -5.88 5.42
CA PRO A 301 11.98 -4.99 6.32
C PRO A 301 13.23 -4.37 5.64
N PRO A 302 13.60 -3.14 5.99
CA PRO A 302 12.84 -2.22 6.83
C PRO A 302 11.63 -1.64 6.06
N VAL A 303 10.46 -1.58 6.68
CA VAL A 303 9.21 -1.09 6.03
C VAL A 303 9.27 0.40 5.68
N ARG A 304 10.22 1.13 6.27
CA ARG A 304 10.58 2.51 6.00
C ARG A 304 12.10 2.60 5.81
N PRO A 305 12.62 3.42 4.89
CA PRO A 305 14.05 3.67 4.82
C PRO A 305 14.57 4.16 6.17
N LEU A 306 15.67 3.57 6.64
CA LEU A 306 16.38 3.96 7.85
C LEU A 306 17.81 4.36 7.48
N PRO A 307 18.35 5.45 8.04
CA PRO A 307 19.78 5.73 7.91
C PRO A 307 20.60 4.54 8.43
N LEU A 308 21.68 4.19 7.72
CA LEU A 308 22.56 3.09 8.15
C LEU A 308 23.14 3.32 9.55
N SER A 309 23.32 4.57 9.96
CA SER A 309 23.77 4.94 11.32
C SER A 309 22.83 4.47 12.44
N VAL A 310 21.55 4.24 12.15
CA VAL A 310 20.59 3.66 13.12
C VAL A 310 20.86 2.17 13.31
N LEU A 311 21.31 1.48 12.26
CA LEU A 311 21.68 0.06 12.31
C LEU A 311 23.16 -0.15 12.68
N TRP A 312 23.94 0.92 12.77
CA TRP A 312 25.35 0.87 13.11
C TRP A 312 25.50 0.53 14.60
N PRO A 313 26.11 -0.62 14.97
CA PRO A 313 26.38 -0.92 16.36
C PRO A 313 27.45 0.06 16.86
N HIS A 314 27.05 0.99 17.74
CA HIS A 314 27.99 1.91 18.37
C HIS A 314 28.82 1.22 19.46
N ASP A 315 28.31 0.10 19.99
CA ASP A 315 28.92 -0.70 21.04
C ASP A 315 28.90 -2.17 20.60
N GLU A 316 29.73 -2.49 19.61
CA GLU A 316 29.96 -3.88 19.22
C GLU A 316 30.91 -4.52 20.25
N PRO A 317 30.46 -5.50 21.06
CA PRO A 317 31.31 -6.13 22.06
C PRO A 317 32.58 -6.67 21.41
N ALA A 318 33.71 -6.62 22.14
CA ALA A 318 34.99 -7.16 21.63
C ALA A 318 34.84 -8.60 21.13
N GLU A 319 34.04 -9.41 21.83
CA GLU A 319 33.71 -10.79 21.45
C GLU A 319 33.07 -10.90 20.06
N VAL A 320 32.15 -10.00 19.68
CA VAL A 320 31.53 -10.00 18.35
C VAL A 320 32.54 -9.56 17.28
N ARG A 321 33.37 -8.54 17.58
CA ARG A 321 34.42 -8.05 16.67
C ARG A 321 35.51 -9.09 16.41
N ASP A 322 35.98 -9.76 17.46
CA ASP A 322 37.06 -10.74 17.41
C ASP A 322 36.61 -12.07 16.79
N HIS A 323 35.30 -12.33 16.77
CA HIS A 323 34.69 -13.52 16.18
C HIS A 323 33.80 -13.21 14.97
N TRP A 324 33.97 -12.03 14.37
CA TRP A 324 33.27 -11.68 13.15
C TRP A 324 33.80 -12.55 12.01
N VAL A 325 33.20 -13.74 11.87
CA VAL A 325 33.41 -14.56 10.68
C VAL A 325 32.80 -13.76 9.56
N ALA A 326 33.64 -13.23 8.66
CA ALA A 326 33.16 -12.53 7.48
C ALA A 326 32.04 -13.36 6.86
N TRP A 327 30.98 -12.69 6.37
CA TRP A 327 29.83 -13.27 5.66
C TRP A 327 30.19 -14.24 4.50
N PHE A 328 31.47 -14.41 4.20
CA PHE A 328 32.06 -15.29 3.20
C PHE A 328 32.74 -16.54 3.78
N GLY A 329 32.60 -16.81 5.09
CA GLY A 329 33.32 -17.90 5.79
C GLY A 329 32.46 -18.81 6.64
N ILE A 330 31.12 -18.70 6.61
CA ILE A 330 30.23 -19.61 7.35
C ILE A 330 30.03 -20.86 6.48
N PRO A 331 30.55 -22.05 6.85
CA PRO A 331 30.45 -23.25 6.02
C PRO A 331 29.00 -23.64 5.70
N THR A 332 28.07 -23.26 6.58
CA THR A 332 26.63 -23.55 6.48
C THR A 332 25.81 -22.46 5.80
N GLN A 333 26.40 -21.36 5.33
CA GLN A 333 25.62 -20.25 4.74
C GLN A 333 24.87 -20.62 3.45
N PHE A 334 25.29 -21.70 2.79
CA PHE A 334 24.61 -22.29 1.63
C PHE A 334 23.92 -23.61 1.98
N ALA A 335 23.96 -24.04 3.24
CA ALA A 335 23.25 -25.21 3.70
C ALA A 335 21.80 -24.83 4.04
N PRO A 336 20.80 -25.62 3.63
CA PRO A 336 19.43 -25.41 4.06
C PRO A 336 19.34 -25.44 5.59
N HIS A 337 18.49 -24.60 6.19
CA HIS A 337 18.37 -24.49 7.66
C HIS A 337 17.89 -25.80 8.34
N TRP A 338 17.35 -26.75 7.57
CA TRP A 338 16.99 -28.09 8.04
C TRP A 338 18.14 -29.12 7.91
N ALA A 339 19.30 -28.71 7.42
CA ALA A 339 20.46 -29.58 7.16
C ALA A 339 21.66 -29.33 8.09
N GLY A 340 21.56 -28.45 9.09
CA GLY A 340 22.66 -28.12 10.00
C GLY A 340 22.37 -28.47 11.46
N ASP A 341 23.25 -29.29 12.05
CA ASP A 341 23.36 -29.52 13.49
C ASP A 341 23.60 -28.18 14.23
N PRO A 342 22.72 -27.74 15.15
CA PRO A 342 22.82 -26.42 15.80
C PRO A 342 23.99 -26.31 16.78
N ALA A 343 24.69 -27.40 17.10
CA ALA A 343 25.92 -27.36 17.87
C ALA A 343 27.13 -27.44 16.92
N GLY A 344 27.76 -26.30 16.66
CA GLY A 344 29.03 -26.25 15.94
C GLY A 344 30.08 -27.11 16.64
N SER A 345 30.31 -28.32 16.13
CA SER A 345 31.54 -29.04 16.41
C SER A 345 32.67 -28.28 15.71
N ILE A 346 33.39 -27.47 16.49
CA ILE A 346 34.71 -26.99 16.10
C ILE A 346 35.55 -28.26 15.83
N PRO A 347 36.16 -28.41 14.64
CA PRO A 347 37.01 -29.56 14.37
C PRO A 347 38.10 -29.64 15.44
N ALA A 348 38.11 -30.72 16.21
CA ALA A 348 39.19 -31.05 17.15
C ALA A 348 40.47 -31.29 16.35
N GLY A 349 41.20 -30.21 16.06
CA GLY A 349 42.32 -30.26 15.13
C GLY A 349 43.27 -29.07 15.27
N GLN A 350 43.46 -28.55 16.49
CA GLN A 350 44.57 -27.66 16.84
C GLN A 350 44.90 -27.69 18.35
N ALA A 351 44.67 -28.84 19.00
CA ALA A 351 45.27 -29.14 20.30
C ALA A 351 46.74 -29.55 20.07
N GLY A 352 47.63 -28.58 19.90
CA GLY A 352 49.03 -28.89 19.62
C GLY A 352 49.93 -27.67 19.40
N ALA A 353 50.09 -26.82 20.42
CA ALA A 353 51.28 -25.99 20.56
C ALA A 353 51.69 -25.95 22.03
N PRO A 354 52.98 -26.13 22.36
CA PRO A 354 53.42 -26.47 23.71
C PRO A 354 53.34 -25.25 24.63
N ARG A 355 52.95 -25.50 25.89
CA ARG A 355 53.14 -24.58 27.01
C ARG A 355 54.62 -24.19 27.09
N MET A 356 54.95 -22.94 26.76
CA MET A 356 56.19 -22.33 27.24
C MET A 356 56.03 -22.05 28.73
N ALA A 357 56.87 -22.69 29.54
CA ALA A 357 56.98 -22.48 30.97
C ALA A 357 57.41 -21.04 31.28
N PRO A 358 57.02 -20.48 32.44
CA PRO A 358 57.56 -19.23 32.91
C PRO A 358 58.91 -19.50 33.59
N ASP A 359 59.99 -18.88 33.12
CA ASP A 359 61.19 -18.73 33.95
C ASP A 359 61.92 -17.42 33.61
N LYS A 360 61.96 -16.57 34.64
CA LYS A 360 62.88 -15.46 34.99
C LYS A 360 63.12 -14.31 34.03
#